data_AF-A0A956R1S6-F1
#
_entry.id   AF-A0A956R1S6-F1
#
_cell.length_a   1.000
_cell.length_b   1.000
_cell.length_c   1.000
_cell.angle_alpha   90.00
_cell.angle_beta   90.00
_cell.angle_gamma   90.00
#
_symmetry.space_group_name_H-M   'P 1'
#
loop_
_entity.id
_entity.type
_entity.pdbx_description
1 polymer ?
#
loop_
_entity_poly.entity_id
_entity_poly.type
_entity_poly.pdbx_seq_one_letter_code
_entity_poly.pdbx_strand_id
1 'polypeptide(L)'
;MPSKHAVSSPYPPFAVAGGRLEVHQVPVLVDNFTWLLVDPRNHQAAAIDGAVLEPVQAYLDAKRLHLTTIFTTHTHWDHIGLHQQLDKRGLLAGVRVIGNRELADAIPGLDHPLGQGVDEGDTVEFAGVQAQVMRTEGHMNGHL
;
A
#
# COMPACT_ATOMS: atom_id res chain seq x y z
N MET A 1 17.61 -20.63 -0.34
CA MET A 1 16.55 -20.54 0.68
C MET A 1 16.15 -19.08 0.78
N PRO A 2 14.87 -18.71 0.86
CA PRO A 2 14.53 -17.34 1.17
C PRO A 2 15.19 -16.98 2.51
N SER A 3 15.93 -15.89 2.53
CA SER A 3 16.54 -15.34 3.74
C SER A 3 15.45 -15.13 4.78
N LYS A 4 15.71 -15.54 6.02
CA LYS A 4 14.81 -15.25 7.14
C LYS A 4 14.67 -13.73 7.26
N HIS A 5 13.44 -13.24 7.35
CA HIS A 5 13.18 -11.83 7.58
C HIS A 5 13.82 -11.35 8.90
N ALA A 6 14.37 -10.13 8.91
CA ALA A 6 15.12 -9.54 10.01
C ALA A 6 14.25 -9.40 11.27
N VAL A 7 12.97 -9.09 11.09
CA VAL A 7 11.96 -9.17 12.15
C VAL A 7 11.37 -10.57 12.20
N SER A 8 11.66 -11.31 13.28
CA SER A 8 11.20 -12.68 13.48
C SER A 8 9.88 -12.80 14.24
N SER A 9 9.41 -11.71 14.84
CA SER A 9 8.12 -11.60 15.52
C SER A 9 7.49 -10.25 15.16
N PRO A 10 6.73 -10.16 14.05
CA PRO A 10 6.03 -8.93 13.71
C PRO A 10 5.02 -8.57 14.80
N TYR A 11 4.71 -7.28 14.93
CA TYR A 11 3.71 -6.84 15.91
C TYR A 11 2.32 -7.41 15.52
N PRO A 12 1.50 -7.81 16.50
CA PRO A 12 0.12 -8.18 16.21
C PRO A 12 -0.63 -6.97 15.63
N PRO A 13 -1.68 -7.20 14.82
CA PRO A 13 -2.54 -6.12 14.36
C PRO A 13 -3.03 -5.26 15.51
N PHE A 14 -3.05 -3.93 15.29
CA PHE A 14 -3.50 -2.98 16.30
C PHE A 14 -4.44 -1.93 15.71
N ALA A 15 -5.39 -1.50 16.53
CA ALA A 15 -6.43 -0.57 16.14
C ALA A 15 -5.93 0.87 16.04
N VAL A 16 -6.42 1.61 15.04
CA VAL A 16 -6.18 3.04 14.82
C VAL A 16 -7.49 3.74 14.46
N ALA A 17 -7.44 5.08 14.28
CA ALA A 17 -8.60 5.89 13.88
C ALA A 17 -9.86 5.70 14.75
N GLY A 18 -9.67 5.55 16.08
CA GLY A 18 -10.76 5.29 17.03
C GLY A 18 -11.36 3.88 16.91
N GLY A 19 -10.59 2.90 16.43
CA GLY A 19 -11.04 1.52 16.26
C GLY A 19 -11.72 1.24 14.92
N ARG A 20 -11.73 2.20 13.99
CA ARG A 20 -12.31 2.03 12.65
C ARG A 20 -11.42 1.23 11.71
N LEU A 21 -10.11 1.31 11.91
CA LEU A 21 -9.10 0.66 11.08
C LEU A 21 -8.14 -0.13 11.97
N GLU A 22 -7.48 -1.11 11.38
CA GLU A 22 -6.35 -1.81 11.98
C GLU A 22 -5.10 -1.66 11.09
N VAL A 23 -3.93 -1.62 11.73
CA VAL A 23 -2.63 -1.67 11.04
C VAL A 23 -2.09 -3.08 11.15
N HIS A 24 -1.81 -3.69 10.01
CA HIS A 24 -1.22 -5.02 9.89
C HIS A 24 0.16 -4.90 9.22
N GLN A 25 1.06 -5.81 9.56
CA GLN A 25 2.42 -5.88 9.00
C GLN A 25 2.57 -7.18 8.20
N VAL A 26 2.94 -7.06 6.93
CA VAL A 26 3.32 -8.21 6.10
C VAL A 26 4.82 -8.14 5.83
N PRO A 27 5.64 -9.00 6.46
CA PRO A 27 7.07 -9.09 6.17
C PRO A 27 7.30 -9.46 4.71
N VAL A 28 8.17 -8.72 4.03
CA VAL A 28 8.58 -8.98 2.64
C VAL A 28 10.09 -8.81 2.50
N LEU A 29 10.70 -9.48 1.52
CA LEU A 29 12.15 -9.45 1.31
C LEU A 29 12.93 -9.84 2.60
N VAL A 30 13.99 -9.09 2.94
CA VAL A 30 14.85 -9.35 4.10
C VAL A 30 14.41 -8.52 5.30
N ASP A 31 14.04 -7.26 5.11
CA ASP A 31 13.80 -6.29 6.19
C ASP A 31 12.67 -5.29 5.88
N ASN A 32 12.01 -5.41 4.72
CA ASN A 32 10.90 -4.56 4.34
C ASN A 32 9.57 -5.08 4.91
N PHE A 33 8.63 -4.16 5.10
CA PHE A 33 7.23 -4.48 5.34
C PHE A 33 6.36 -3.87 4.26
N THR A 34 5.39 -4.64 3.79
CA THR A 34 4.17 -4.03 3.27
C THR A 34 3.22 -3.84 4.43
N TRP A 35 2.84 -2.59 4.69
CA TRP A 35 1.85 -2.26 5.70
C TRP A 35 0.46 -2.35 5.10
N LEU A 36 -0.49 -2.90 5.84
CA LEU A 36 -1.89 -2.90 5.44
C LEU A 36 -2.71 -2.07 6.43
N LEU A 37 -3.49 -1.12 5.92
CA LEU A 37 -4.63 -0.55 6.62
C LEU A 37 -5.86 -1.41 6.33
N VAL A 38 -6.47 -1.96 7.37
CA VAL A 38 -7.59 -2.90 7.25
C VAL A 38 -8.86 -2.25 7.79
N ASP A 39 -9.93 -2.28 7.01
CA ASP A 39 -11.29 -2.04 7.50
C ASP A 39 -11.94 -3.39 7.87
N PRO A 40 -11.97 -3.75 9.16
CA PRO A 40 -12.48 -5.04 9.59
C PRO A 40 -13.99 -5.18 9.34
N ARG A 41 -14.73 -4.08 9.14
CA ARG A 41 -16.19 -4.12 8.94
C ARG A 41 -16.57 -4.58 7.54
N ASN A 42 -15.80 -4.16 6.54
CA ASN A 42 -16.05 -4.46 5.12
C ASN A 42 -15.05 -5.46 4.54
N HIS A 43 -14.12 -5.98 5.35
CA HIS A 43 -13.07 -6.88 4.92
C HIS A 43 -12.19 -6.32 3.78
N GLN A 44 -11.97 -5.00 3.80
CA GLN A 44 -11.14 -4.29 2.82
C GLN A 44 -9.76 -4.01 3.39
N ALA A 45 -8.77 -3.98 2.52
CA ALA A 45 -7.41 -3.59 2.85
C ALA A 45 -6.88 -2.56 1.85
N ALA A 46 -6.13 -1.60 2.36
CA ALA A 46 -5.25 -0.75 1.59
C ALA A 46 -3.80 -1.11 1.90
N ALA A 47 -2.97 -1.31 0.89
CA ALA A 47 -1.52 -1.44 1.08
C ALA A 47 -0.86 -0.06 1.10
N ILE A 48 0.12 0.12 1.99
CA ILE A 48 1.09 1.21 1.89
C ILE A 48 2.33 0.60 1.25
N ASP A 49 2.57 0.99 0.00
CA ASP A 49 3.61 0.44 -0.87
C ASP A 49 3.53 -1.09 -1.02
N GLY A 50 4.48 -1.66 -1.76
CA GLY A 50 4.83 -3.07 -1.61
C GLY A 50 5.85 -3.56 -2.61
N ALA A 51 6.76 -4.41 -2.14
CA ALA A 51 7.81 -4.99 -2.98
C ALA A 51 7.36 -6.27 -3.70
N VAL A 52 6.64 -7.14 -3.00
CA VAL A 52 6.34 -8.51 -3.45
C VAL A 52 4.87 -8.85 -3.23
N LEU A 53 4.20 -9.30 -4.27
CA LEU A 53 2.77 -9.62 -4.21
C LEU A 53 2.48 -10.93 -3.45
N GLU A 54 3.33 -11.94 -3.58
CA GLU A 54 3.03 -13.27 -3.02
C GLU A 54 2.76 -13.26 -1.50
N PRO A 55 3.62 -12.70 -0.62
CA PRO A 55 3.35 -12.68 0.81
C PRO A 55 2.11 -11.86 1.16
N VAL A 56 1.89 -10.75 0.44
CA VAL A 56 0.72 -9.87 0.63
C VAL A 56 -0.55 -10.61 0.27
N GLN A 57 -0.60 -11.26 -0.90
CA GLN A 57 -1.76 -12.06 -1.33
C GLN A 57 -2.05 -13.20 -0.36
N ALA A 58 -1.02 -13.96 0.05
CA ALA A 58 -1.20 -15.05 1.01
C ALA A 58 -1.77 -14.56 2.36
N TYR A 59 -1.32 -13.40 2.83
CA TYR A 59 -1.84 -12.78 4.05
C TYR A 59 -3.31 -12.37 3.90
N LEU A 60 -3.64 -11.67 2.80
CA LEU A 60 -5.00 -11.25 2.48
C LEU A 60 -5.95 -12.45 2.40
N ASP A 61 -5.56 -13.51 1.70
CA ASP A 61 -6.35 -14.74 1.54
C ASP A 61 -6.60 -15.42 2.90
N ALA A 62 -5.56 -15.56 3.73
CA ALA A 62 -5.67 -16.17 5.05
C ALA A 62 -6.60 -15.39 6.00
N LYS A 63 -6.65 -14.06 5.83
CA LYS A 63 -7.51 -13.16 6.62
C LYS A 63 -8.86 -12.87 5.97
N ARG A 64 -9.10 -13.40 4.76
CA ARG A 64 -10.30 -13.11 3.94
C ARG A 64 -10.49 -11.61 3.72
N LEU A 65 -9.41 -10.93 3.38
CA LEU A 65 -9.38 -9.50 3.08
C LEU A 65 -9.27 -9.29 1.57
N HIS A 66 -9.83 -8.18 1.09
CA HIS A 66 -9.76 -7.76 -0.30
C HIS A 66 -8.91 -6.50 -0.42
N LEU A 67 -7.84 -6.56 -1.22
CA LEU A 67 -7.05 -5.37 -1.55
C LEU A 67 -7.84 -4.47 -2.49
N THR A 68 -8.16 -3.27 -2.04
CA THR A 68 -8.95 -2.29 -2.83
C THR A 68 -8.16 -1.05 -3.19
N THR A 69 -7.12 -0.75 -2.41
CA THR A 69 -6.36 0.51 -2.53
C THR A 69 -4.87 0.25 -2.34
N ILE A 70 -4.03 0.99 -3.05
CA ILE A 70 -2.60 1.11 -2.75
C ILE A 70 -2.24 2.58 -2.63
N PHE A 71 -1.63 2.94 -1.52
CA PHE A 71 -0.97 4.23 -1.31
C PHE A 71 0.51 4.08 -1.63
N THR A 72 1.01 4.85 -2.57
CA THR A 72 2.41 4.84 -3.00
C THR A 72 3.14 6.07 -2.46
N THR A 73 4.15 5.85 -1.64
CA THR A 73 4.99 6.92 -1.09
C THR A 73 5.95 7.47 -2.15
N HIS A 74 6.59 6.58 -2.90
CA HIS A 74 7.56 6.93 -3.94
C HIS A 74 7.83 5.79 -4.94
N THR A 75 8.71 6.00 -5.92
CA THR A 75 8.83 5.15 -7.13
C THR A 75 9.96 4.11 -7.11
N HIS A 76 10.64 3.94 -5.98
CA HIS A 76 11.63 2.86 -5.89
C HIS A 76 10.97 1.48 -6.07
N TRP A 77 11.72 0.56 -6.65
CA TRP A 77 11.18 -0.74 -7.10
C TRP A 77 10.57 -1.56 -5.95
N ASP A 78 11.12 -1.43 -4.74
CA ASP A 78 10.64 -2.09 -3.54
C ASP A 78 9.37 -1.44 -2.95
N HIS A 79 8.98 -0.28 -3.46
CA HIS A 79 7.73 0.38 -3.13
C HIS A 79 6.65 0.18 -4.20
N ILE A 80 7.02 0.06 -5.48
CA ILE A 80 6.07 -0.13 -6.59
C ILE A 80 5.99 -1.58 -7.13
N GLY A 81 6.75 -2.52 -6.57
CA GLY A 81 6.83 -3.90 -7.03
C GLY A 81 5.49 -4.67 -6.99
N LEU A 82 4.64 -4.35 -6.01
CA LEU A 82 3.28 -4.88 -5.86
C LEU A 82 2.40 -4.46 -7.04
N HIS A 83 2.47 -3.20 -7.46
CA HIS A 83 1.71 -2.67 -8.58
C HIS A 83 2.03 -3.44 -9.86
N GLN A 84 3.32 -3.57 -10.17
CA GLN A 84 3.80 -4.25 -11.37
C GLN A 84 3.38 -5.72 -11.41
N GLN A 85 3.36 -6.40 -10.25
CA GLN A 85 2.95 -7.80 -10.15
C GLN A 85 1.43 -7.96 -10.28
N LEU A 86 0.64 -7.03 -9.76
CA LEU A 86 -0.81 -7.00 -9.95
C LEU A 86 -1.17 -6.70 -11.41
N ASP A 87 -0.45 -5.78 -12.05
CA ASP A 87 -0.66 -5.42 -13.45
C ASP A 87 -0.38 -6.58 -14.39
N LYS A 88 0.75 -7.29 -14.18
CA LYS A 88 1.07 -8.54 -14.91
C LYS A 88 0.00 -9.61 -14.77
N ARG A 89 -0.79 -9.59 -13.70
CA ARG A 89 -1.92 -10.51 -13.46
C ARG A 89 -3.26 -9.97 -13.95
N GLY A 90 -3.30 -8.76 -14.51
CA GLY A 90 -4.54 -8.09 -14.94
C GLY A 90 -5.44 -7.66 -13.79
N LEU A 91 -4.90 -7.56 -12.56
CA LEU A 91 -5.67 -7.27 -11.34
C LEU A 91 -5.59 -5.79 -10.95
N LEU A 92 -4.57 -5.07 -11.40
CA LEU A 92 -4.32 -3.67 -10.99
C LEU A 92 -5.46 -2.72 -11.38
N ALA A 93 -6.16 -2.98 -12.50
CA ALA A 93 -7.29 -2.17 -12.94
C ALA A 93 -8.47 -2.14 -11.96
N GLY A 94 -8.58 -3.13 -11.05
CA GLY A 94 -9.59 -3.18 -10.00
C GLY A 94 -9.16 -2.54 -8.68
N VAL A 95 -7.95 -1.95 -8.62
CA VAL A 95 -7.36 -1.40 -7.40
C VAL A 95 -7.18 0.11 -7.58
N ARG A 96 -7.62 0.89 -6.59
CA ARG A 96 -7.39 2.34 -6.54
C ARG A 96 -5.93 2.60 -6.20
N VAL A 97 -5.19 3.25 -7.07
CA VAL A 97 -3.79 3.64 -6.84
C VAL A 97 -3.74 5.12 -6.49
N ILE A 98 -3.14 5.46 -5.36
CA ILE A 98 -3.00 6.83 -4.88
C ILE A 98 -1.51 7.12 -4.72
N GLY A 99 -1.03 8.21 -5.30
CA GLY A 99 0.39 8.57 -5.26
C GLY A 99 0.62 9.98 -5.81
N ASN A 100 1.88 10.40 -5.86
CA ASN A 100 2.21 11.75 -6.31
C ASN A 100 1.77 11.96 -7.77
N ARG A 101 0.92 12.97 -8.00
CA ARG A 101 0.41 13.34 -9.33
C ARG A 101 1.52 13.61 -10.36
N GLU A 102 2.67 14.10 -9.92
CA GLU A 102 3.83 14.40 -10.78
C GLU A 102 4.58 13.13 -11.22
N LEU A 103 4.27 11.98 -10.62
CA LEU A 103 4.95 10.70 -10.84
C LEU A 103 4.03 9.66 -11.52
N ALA A 104 2.96 10.09 -12.19
CA ALA A 104 2.01 9.19 -12.86
C ALA A 104 2.67 8.27 -13.89
N ASP A 105 3.66 8.77 -14.65
CA ASP A 105 4.41 7.95 -15.61
C ASP A 105 5.26 6.85 -14.95
N ALA A 106 5.55 6.99 -13.65
CA ALA A 106 6.43 6.10 -12.91
C ALA A 106 5.70 5.20 -11.90
N ILE A 107 4.48 5.55 -11.47
CA ILE A 107 3.66 4.78 -10.54
C ILE A 107 2.62 3.99 -11.33
N PRO A 108 2.79 2.65 -11.49
CA PRO A 108 1.85 1.87 -12.28
C PRO A 108 0.43 1.92 -11.68
N GLY A 109 -0.54 2.24 -12.53
CA GLY A 109 -1.94 2.35 -12.18
C GLY A 109 -2.39 3.73 -11.68
N LEU A 110 -1.49 4.70 -11.52
CA LEU A 110 -1.89 6.04 -11.07
C LEU A 110 -2.71 6.80 -12.13
N ASP A 111 -2.48 6.51 -13.41
CA ASP A 111 -3.20 7.06 -14.56
C ASP A 111 -4.44 6.22 -14.96
N HIS A 112 -4.68 5.09 -14.28
CA HIS A 112 -5.87 4.27 -14.51
C HIS A 112 -7.15 5.00 -14.09
N PRO A 113 -8.34 4.57 -14.53
CA PRO A 113 -9.61 5.20 -14.15
C PRO A 113 -9.88 5.28 -12.63
N LEU A 114 -9.28 4.38 -11.85
CA LEU A 114 -9.36 4.40 -10.38
C LEU A 114 -8.18 5.14 -9.72
N GLY A 115 -7.21 5.60 -10.50
CA GLY A 115 -6.04 6.31 -10.00
C GLY A 115 -6.40 7.68 -9.42
N GLN A 116 -5.65 8.11 -8.40
CA GLN A 116 -5.77 9.43 -7.80
C GLN A 116 -4.37 10.02 -7.56
N GLY A 117 -3.97 10.94 -8.44
CA GLY A 117 -2.82 11.79 -8.21
C GLY A 117 -3.09 12.78 -7.07
N VAL A 118 -2.19 12.84 -6.10
CA VAL A 118 -2.24 13.76 -4.95
C VAL A 118 -0.90 14.50 -4.78
N ASP A 119 -0.89 15.53 -3.95
CA ASP A 119 0.29 16.30 -3.53
C ASP A 119 0.05 16.92 -2.14
N GLU A 120 1.03 17.68 -1.62
CA GLU A 120 0.97 18.42 -0.35
C GLU A 120 -0.39 19.10 -0.13
N GLY A 121 -0.96 18.88 1.06
CA GLY A 121 -2.19 19.54 1.50
C GLY A 121 -3.48 18.93 0.94
N ASP A 122 -3.40 17.99 0.00
CA ASP A 122 -4.56 17.21 -0.40
C ASP A 122 -5.05 16.31 0.74
N THR A 123 -6.27 15.80 0.58
CA THR A 123 -6.86 14.80 1.46
C THR A 123 -7.06 13.49 0.72
N VAL A 124 -6.67 12.40 1.36
CA VAL A 124 -6.98 11.04 0.93
C VAL A 124 -7.92 10.38 1.93
N GLU A 125 -8.61 9.33 1.47
CA GLU A 125 -9.62 8.64 2.27
C GLU A 125 -9.57 7.13 2.05
N PHE A 126 -9.73 6.40 3.15
CA PHE A 126 -9.95 4.96 3.17
C PHE A 126 -10.93 4.56 4.28
N ALA A 127 -11.99 3.84 3.91
CA ALA A 127 -13.04 3.33 4.80
C ALA A 127 -13.68 4.36 5.75
N GLY A 128 -13.90 5.58 5.24
CA GLY A 128 -14.45 6.74 5.93
C GLY A 128 -13.45 7.46 6.84
N VAL A 129 -12.17 7.11 6.79
CA VAL A 129 -11.09 7.80 7.52
C VAL A 129 -10.29 8.63 6.55
N GLN A 130 -10.15 9.92 6.86
CA GLN A 130 -9.38 10.88 6.06
C GLN A 130 -7.98 11.09 6.64
N ALA A 131 -7.01 11.33 5.76
CA ALA A 131 -5.66 11.74 6.11
C ALA A 131 -5.20 12.88 5.19
N GLN A 132 -4.33 13.75 5.71
CA GLN A 132 -3.67 14.78 4.90
C GLN A 132 -2.41 14.21 4.25
N VAL A 133 -2.20 14.59 3.00
CA VAL A 133 -1.00 14.26 2.24
C VAL A 133 0.08 15.28 2.61
N MET A 134 1.27 14.79 2.94
CA MET A 134 2.43 15.61 3.29
C MET A 134 3.54 15.30 2.30
N ARG A 135 4.12 16.31 1.67
CA ARG A 135 5.27 16.13 0.79
C ARG A 135 6.53 16.13 1.64
N THR A 136 7.25 15.01 1.62
CA THR A 136 8.42 14.79 2.47
C THR A 136 9.67 14.66 1.61
N GLU A 137 10.09 15.78 1.03
CA GLU A 137 11.26 15.81 0.16
C GLU A 137 12.55 15.38 0.88
N GLY A 138 13.44 14.73 0.12
CA GLY A 138 14.74 14.30 0.64
C GLY A 138 15.27 13.08 -0.10
N HIS A 139 14.80 11.89 0.29
CA HIS A 139 15.22 10.62 -0.32
C HIS A 139 15.03 10.60 -1.84
N MET A 140 13.89 11.14 -2.31
CA MET A 140 13.69 11.47 -3.71
C MET A 140 12.67 12.59 -3.89
N ASN A 141 12.75 13.26 -5.05
CA ASN A 141 11.82 14.31 -5.43
C ASN A 141 10.39 13.77 -5.56
N GLY A 142 9.43 14.42 -4.89
CA GLY A 142 8.02 14.04 -4.94
C GLY A 142 7.62 12.89 -4.01
N HIS A 143 8.42 12.56 -3.01
CA HIS A 143 8.01 11.64 -1.95
C HIS A 143 6.85 12.22 -1.13
N LEU A 144 5.83 11.40 -0.87
CA LEU A 144 4.65 11.71 -0.04
C LEU A 144 4.58 10.84 1.22
#